data_AF-A0A932Q4M9-F1
#
_entry.id   AF-A0A932Q4M9-F1
#
_cell.length_a   1.000
_cell.length_b   1.000
_cell.length_c   1.000
_cell.angle_alpha   90.00
_cell.angle_beta   90.00
_cell.angle_gamma   90.00
#
_symmetry.space_group_name_H-M   'P 1'
#
loop_
_entity.id
_entity.type
_entity.pdbx_description
1 polymer ?
#
loop_
_entity_poly.entity_id
_entity_poly.type
_entity_poly.pdbx_seq_one_letter_code
_entity_poly.pdbx_strand_id
1 'polypeptide(L)'
;MVKLIFLLLAAVPAFAADGRYWVWDLTVMPPGFRQPQFTHVGEAQLSSERLQLWVENELGEHKPAQGNIVELLPLYAKFIDTERAIFGHQPTPPSKDRDIHVLIAAIPPYEKNGKKFGFDGFFNAYDQLTEAQAAEQSQHSNERNIVYVNALQPVNSDYMRGVVAHELNHLITHGQYDGEANALDPWLNEMLGEAAMQLTGYFTDNRHVDAYRAHTEWPLAVMQYGISYGGLSLLAEYLMTHYDRALIGHLAPAQGDGFARLASVYGQPWNQLFADYARWLFEQKPGSGFAGAPVMVRQPSGQMQLGPSGVLYLPAGFSPKKLSITSTPKACVQSTNVLRTSVVRRTDLEATALWVQSTPPCAAARGETKFEGFILKSL
;
A
#
# COMPACT_ATOMS: atom_id res chain seq x y z
N MET A 1 59.79 5.96 16.83
CA MET A 1 58.47 6.35 17.39
C MET A 1 57.41 5.99 16.35
N VAL A 2 56.77 4.82 16.50
CA VAL A 2 55.66 4.39 15.64
C VAL A 2 54.40 4.49 16.49
N LYS A 3 53.49 5.39 16.12
CA LYS A 3 52.17 5.53 16.77
C LYS A 3 51.28 4.39 16.26
N LEU A 4 51.01 3.43 17.12
CA LEU A 4 49.96 2.44 16.92
C LEU A 4 48.61 3.15 17.15
N ILE A 5 47.83 3.33 16.08
CA ILE A 5 46.45 3.79 16.18
C ILE A 5 45.60 2.55 16.46
N PHE A 6 45.11 2.42 17.69
CA PHE A 6 44.03 1.50 18.01
C PHE A 6 42.74 2.08 17.42
N LEU A 7 42.27 1.50 16.31
CA LEU A 7 40.86 1.63 15.94
C LEU A 7 40.04 0.90 17.01
N LEU A 8 39.27 1.63 17.80
CA LEU A 8 38.14 1.05 18.51
C LEU A 8 37.14 0.57 17.44
N LEU A 9 37.07 -0.75 17.26
CA LEU A 9 35.88 -1.39 16.70
C LEU A 9 34.73 -1.09 17.67
N ALA A 10 33.78 -0.26 17.23
CA ALA A 10 32.52 -0.11 17.93
C ALA A 10 31.88 -1.49 18.06
N ALA A 11 31.53 -1.88 19.29
CA ALA A 11 30.84 -3.12 19.56
C ALA A 11 29.50 -3.12 18.78
N VAL A 12 29.31 -4.10 17.91
CA VAL A 12 27.99 -4.38 17.31
C VAL A 12 27.05 -4.70 18.49
N PRO A 13 25.90 -4.01 18.64
CA PRO A 13 24.99 -4.29 19.75
C PRO A 13 24.51 -5.74 19.70
N ALA A 14 24.58 -6.41 20.86
CA ALA A 14 24.40 -7.84 21.07
C ALA A 14 22.95 -8.35 20.89
N PHE A 15 22.04 -7.55 20.35
CA PHE A 15 20.59 -7.81 20.39
C PHE A 15 20.13 -9.03 19.57
N ALA A 16 20.87 -9.45 18.53
CA ALA A 16 20.50 -10.62 17.74
C ALA A 16 21.07 -11.95 18.28
N ALA A 17 21.92 -11.92 19.32
CA ALA A 17 22.65 -13.12 19.74
C ALA A 17 21.76 -14.17 20.44
N ASP A 18 20.66 -13.76 21.06
CA ASP A 18 19.76 -14.68 21.78
C ASP A 18 18.56 -15.16 20.93
N GLY A 19 18.44 -14.63 19.71
CA GLY A 19 17.37 -14.96 18.76
C GLY A 19 15.99 -14.44 19.18
N ARG A 20 15.88 -13.43 20.04
CA ARG A 20 14.59 -12.85 20.44
C ARG A 20 14.31 -11.57 19.68
N TYR A 21 13.05 -11.42 19.26
CA TYR A 21 12.58 -10.21 18.58
C TYR A 21 11.29 -9.74 19.23
N TRP A 22 11.10 -8.43 19.32
CA TRP A 22 9.82 -7.84 19.66
C TRP A 22 8.83 -8.04 18.51
N VAL A 23 7.63 -8.46 18.84
CA VAL A 23 6.50 -8.61 17.91
C VAL A 23 5.25 -8.07 18.62
N TRP A 24 4.32 -7.48 17.87
CA TRP A 24 3.02 -7.12 18.43
C TRP A 24 2.27 -8.36 18.94
N ASP A 25 1.67 -8.20 20.13
CA ASP A 25 0.72 -9.15 20.68
C ASP A 25 -0.70 -8.67 20.38
N LEU A 26 -1.28 -9.25 19.32
CA LEU A 26 -2.64 -8.95 18.87
C LEU A 26 -3.71 -9.75 19.62
N THR A 27 -3.33 -10.57 20.60
CA THR A 27 -4.31 -11.27 21.47
C THR A 27 -4.94 -10.33 22.50
N VAL A 28 -4.35 -9.14 22.70
CA VAL A 28 -4.84 -8.08 23.58
C VAL A 28 -5.02 -6.79 22.79
N MET A 29 -6.01 -5.95 23.18
CA MET A 29 -6.28 -4.67 22.53
C MET A 29 -6.33 -3.52 23.56
N PRO A 30 -5.62 -2.40 23.35
CA PRO A 30 -4.69 -2.12 22.24
C PRO A 30 -3.55 -3.14 22.17
N PRO A 31 -2.93 -3.34 20.97
CA PRO A 31 -1.87 -4.33 20.80
C PRO A 31 -0.80 -4.20 21.89
N GLY A 32 -0.48 -5.33 22.52
CA GLY A 32 0.64 -5.44 23.44
C GLY A 32 1.93 -5.77 22.69
N PHE A 33 2.94 -6.20 23.44
CA PHE A 33 4.20 -6.69 22.88
C PHE A 33 4.57 -8.01 23.53
N ARG A 34 5.17 -8.87 22.72
CA ARG A 34 5.76 -10.14 23.13
C ARG A 34 7.14 -10.26 22.52
N GLN A 35 8.00 -11.03 23.17
CA GLN A 35 9.38 -11.23 22.74
C GLN A 35 9.71 -12.72 22.59
N PRO A 36 9.08 -13.42 21.63
CA PRO A 36 9.29 -14.84 21.45
C PRO A 36 10.71 -15.12 20.94
N GLN A 37 11.12 -16.38 21.05
CA GLN A 37 12.37 -16.85 20.47
C GLN A 37 12.16 -17.29 19.02
N PHE A 38 13.11 -16.94 18.17
CA PHE A 38 13.15 -17.29 16.75
C PHE A 38 14.38 -18.15 16.44
N THR A 39 14.21 -19.04 15.47
CA THR A 39 15.28 -19.80 14.86
C THR A 39 15.61 -19.20 13.49
N HIS A 40 16.89 -18.88 13.26
CA HIS A 40 17.39 -18.57 11.92
C HIS A 40 17.33 -19.82 11.06
N VAL A 41 16.57 -19.79 9.97
CA VAL A 41 16.36 -20.97 9.12
C VAL A 41 17.13 -20.93 7.81
N GLY A 42 17.58 -19.74 7.39
CA GLY A 42 18.46 -19.58 6.23
C GLY A 42 18.67 -18.12 5.85
N GLU A 43 19.71 -17.89 5.06
CA GLU A 43 20.08 -16.58 4.54
C GLU A 43 20.44 -16.66 3.05
N ALA A 44 20.29 -15.54 2.34
CA ALA A 44 20.77 -15.33 0.98
C ALA A 44 21.57 -14.04 0.90
N GLN A 45 22.64 -14.08 0.12
CA GLN A 45 23.47 -12.91 -0.15
C GLN A 45 22.79 -12.03 -1.22
N LEU A 46 22.55 -10.77 -0.88
CA LEU A 46 22.19 -9.71 -1.83
C LEU A 46 23.47 -8.97 -2.27
N SER A 47 23.35 -7.97 -3.14
CA SER A 47 24.50 -7.21 -3.66
C SER A 47 25.43 -6.64 -2.59
N SER A 48 24.88 -6.19 -1.45
CA SER A 48 25.62 -5.51 -0.37
C SER A 48 25.16 -5.86 1.05
N GLU A 49 24.09 -6.64 1.20
CA GLU A 49 23.49 -7.04 2.47
C GLU A 49 23.06 -8.51 2.40
N ARG A 50 22.56 -9.05 3.51
CA ARG A 50 21.94 -10.37 3.55
C ARG A 50 20.44 -10.25 3.72
N LEU A 51 19.72 -11.18 3.09
CA LEU A 51 18.35 -11.52 3.44
C LEU A 51 18.41 -12.67 4.44
N GLN A 52 17.75 -12.55 5.58
CA GLN A 52 17.69 -13.59 6.61
C GLN A 52 16.24 -13.98 6.91
N LEU A 53 15.98 -15.28 6.97
CA LEU A 53 14.68 -15.83 7.37
C LEU A 53 14.73 -16.37 8.79
N TRP A 54 13.75 -15.96 9.58
CA TRP A 54 13.62 -16.34 10.97
C TRP A 54 12.21 -16.88 11.23
N VAL A 55 12.10 -17.99 11.95
CA VAL A 55 10.82 -18.63 12.26
C VAL A 55 10.65 -18.69 13.77
N GLU A 56 9.52 -18.21 14.27
CA GLU A 56 9.17 -18.29 15.67
C GLU A 56 9.16 -19.76 16.17
N ASN A 57 9.71 -20.00 17.36
CA ASN A 57 9.89 -21.35 17.87
C ASN A 57 8.57 -22.02 18.30
N GLU A 58 7.63 -21.24 18.82
CA GLU A 58 6.42 -21.70 19.51
C GLU A 58 5.17 -21.70 18.61
N LEU A 59 5.34 -21.98 17.30
CA LEU A 59 4.23 -21.97 16.33
C LEU A 59 3.32 -23.21 16.37
N GLY A 60 3.69 -24.26 17.10
CA GLY A 60 2.90 -25.50 17.17
C GLY A 60 2.62 -26.11 15.79
N GLU A 61 1.36 -26.41 15.50
CA GLU A 61 0.92 -26.96 14.21
C GLU A 61 1.02 -25.97 13.04
N HIS A 62 1.15 -24.67 13.33
CA HIS A 62 1.36 -23.63 12.32
C HIS A 62 2.83 -23.46 11.94
N LYS A 63 3.74 -24.26 12.52
CA LYS A 63 5.16 -24.19 12.17
C LYS A 63 5.36 -24.66 10.73
N PRO A 64 5.85 -23.80 9.82
CA PRO A 64 6.10 -24.22 8.46
C PRO A 64 7.28 -25.20 8.41
N ALA A 65 7.22 -26.16 7.49
CA ALA A 65 8.33 -27.09 7.28
C ALA A 65 9.58 -26.31 6.83
N GLN A 66 10.72 -26.53 7.48
CA GLN A 66 11.94 -25.76 7.25
C GLN A 66 12.40 -25.77 5.78
N GLY A 67 12.33 -26.91 5.10
CA GLY A 67 12.65 -27.02 3.68
C GLY A 67 11.83 -26.08 2.80
N ASN A 68 10.52 -25.97 3.08
CA ASN A 68 9.61 -25.10 2.33
C ASN A 68 9.92 -23.60 2.54
N ILE A 69 10.55 -23.23 3.66
CA ILE A 69 10.90 -21.83 3.95
C ILE A 69 12.21 -21.44 3.29
N VAL A 70 13.22 -22.31 3.33
CA VAL A 70 14.52 -22.03 2.70
C VAL A 70 14.38 -21.86 1.19
N GLU A 71 13.43 -22.54 0.56
CA GLU A 71 13.08 -22.36 -0.86
C GLU A 71 12.56 -20.96 -1.21
N LEU A 72 12.14 -20.15 -0.22
CA LEU A 72 11.69 -18.77 -0.43
C LEU A 72 12.85 -17.79 -0.64
N LEU A 73 14.03 -18.09 -0.11
CA LEU A 73 15.21 -17.22 -0.18
C LEU A 73 15.55 -16.73 -1.60
N PRO A 74 15.71 -17.60 -2.63
CA PRO A 74 16.00 -17.13 -3.98
C PRO A 74 14.88 -16.30 -4.60
N LEU A 75 13.61 -16.56 -4.22
CA LEU A 75 12.45 -15.81 -4.71
C LEU A 75 12.42 -14.41 -4.09
N TYR A 76 12.63 -14.34 -2.78
CA TYR A 76 12.67 -13.09 -2.03
C TYR A 76 13.85 -12.22 -2.44
N ALA A 77 15.04 -12.80 -2.60
CA ALA A 77 16.21 -12.08 -3.11
C ALA A 77 15.92 -11.44 -4.47
N LYS A 78 15.27 -12.17 -5.39
CA LYS A 78 14.92 -11.66 -6.72
C LYS A 78 13.97 -10.47 -6.65
N PHE A 79 12.91 -10.53 -5.85
CA PHE A 79 11.99 -9.39 -5.78
C PHE A 79 12.55 -8.22 -4.97
N ILE A 80 13.42 -8.46 -3.97
CA ILE A 80 14.16 -7.39 -3.27
C ILE A 80 14.99 -6.58 -4.27
N ASP A 81 15.71 -7.24 -5.17
CA ASP A 81 16.47 -6.55 -6.23
C ASP A 81 15.56 -5.77 -7.18
N THR A 82 14.37 -6.30 -7.47
CA THR A 82 13.37 -5.65 -8.34
C THR A 82 12.83 -4.38 -7.68
N GLU A 83 12.45 -4.45 -6.40
CA GLU A 83 11.99 -3.29 -5.66
C GLU A 83 13.09 -2.26 -5.47
N ARG A 84 14.31 -2.68 -5.16
CA ARG A 84 15.44 -1.75 -5.01
C ARG A 84 15.77 -0.98 -6.28
N ALA A 85 15.61 -1.62 -7.43
CA ALA A 85 15.82 -0.98 -8.72
C ALA A 85 14.81 0.14 -9.01
N ILE A 86 13.62 0.10 -8.40
CA ILE A 86 12.55 1.08 -8.61
C ILE A 86 12.44 2.06 -7.44
N PHE A 87 12.28 1.54 -6.21
CA PHE A 87 11.96 2.31 -5.00
C PHE A 87 13.20 2.73 -4.19
N GLY A 88 14.38 2.22 -4.54
CA GLY A 88 15.61 2.48 -3.80
C GLY A 88 15.85 1.50 -2.65
N HIS A 89 16.75 1.85 -1.73
CA HIS A 89 17.15 0.93 -0.67
C HIS A 89 16.44 1.22 0.65
N GLN A 90 16.23 0.17 1.43
CA GLN A 90 15.81 0.27 2.83
C GLN A 90 16.75 1.19 3.64
N PRO A 91 16.25 1.86 4.68
CA PRO A 91 17.06 2.75 5.52
C PRO A 91 18.24 2.03 6.19
N THR A 92 19.14 2.83 6.75
CA THR A 92 20.16 2.31 7.67
C THR A 92 19.60 2.34 9.09
N PRO A 93 19.30 1.19 9.71
CA PRO A 93 18.71 1.17 11.04
C PRO A 93 19.74 1.56 12.12
N PRO A 94 19.33 1.75 13.37
CA PRO A 94 20.24 2.13 14.46
C PRO A 94 21.39 1.13 14.67
N SER A 95 21.12 -0.18 14.50
CA SER A 95 22.14 -1.23 14.56
C SER A 95 23.25 -1.12 13.50
N LYS A 96 23.05 -0.27 12.48
CA LYS A 96 23.92 -0.09 11.30
C LYS A 96 24.03 -1.30 10.37
N ASP A 97 23.39 -2.40 10.74
CA ASP A 97 23.26 -3.60 9.92
C ASP A 97 22.09 -3.41 8.96
N ARG A 98 22.39 -3.37 7.65
CA ARG A 98 21.37 -3.14 6.62
C ARG A 98 20.72 -4.43 6.12
N ASP A 99 21.07 -5.58 6.70
CA ASP A 99 20.44 -6.86 6.42
C ASP A 99 18.92 -6.78 6.59
N ILE A 100 18.20 -7.47 5.71
CA ILE A 100 16.73 -7.56 5.74
C ILE A 100 16.37 -8.85 6.47
N HIS A 101 15.59 -8.71 7.54
CA HIS A 101 15.10 -9.82 8.33
C HIS A 101 13.62 -10.04 8.01
N VAL A 102 13.26 -11.23 7.54
CA VAL A 102 11.86 -11.65 7.43
C VAL A 102 11.53 -12.54 8.63
N LEU A 103 10.67 -12.03 9.51
CA LEU A 103 10.24 -12.75 10.71
C LEU A 103 8.89 -13.43 10.46
N ILE A 104 8.89 -14.75 10.44
CA ILE A 104 7.68 -15.57 10.34
C ILE A 104 7.18 -15.86 11.76
N ALA A 105 6.10 -15.20 12.15
CA ALA A 105 5.60 -15.17 13.51
C ALA A 105 4.08 -15.48 13.58
N ALA A 106 3.61 -15.94 14.72
CA ALA A 106 2.17 -16.07 14.95
C ALA A 106 1.54 -14.67 15.09
N ILE A 107 0.71 -14.29 14.13
CA ILE A 107 0.02 -13.00 14.11
C ILE A 107 -1.50 -13.29 14.10
N PRO A 108 -2.09 -13.60 15.27
CA PRO A 108 -3.50 -13.93 15.35
C PRO A 108 -4.37 -12.70 15.03
N PRO A 109 -5.61 -12.90 14.53
CA PRO A 109 -6.53 -11.80 14.35
C PRO A 109 -6.91 -11.20 15.70
N TYR A 110 -7.06 -9.88 15.74
CA TYR A 110 -7.62 -9.19 16.90
C TYR A 110 -9.12 -8.94 16.72
N GLU A 111 -9.83 -8.76 17.83
CA GLU A 111 -11.26 -8.44 17.81
C GLU A 111 -11.50 -7.01 18.29
N LYS A 112 -12.29 -6.25 17.53
CA LYS A 112 -12.75 -4.91 17.90
C LYS A 112 -14.22 -4.77 17.53
N ASN A 113 -15.06 -4.45 18.52
CA ASN A 113 -16.51 -4.30 18.37
C ASN A 113 -17.20 -5.53 17.73
N GLY A 114 -16.82 -6.74 18.13
CA GLY A 114 -17.39 -7.99 17.60
C GLY A 114 -16.95 -8.34 16.17
N LYS A 115 -16.00 -7.59 15.59
CA LYS A 115 -15.39 -7.88 14.29
C LYS A 115 -13.95 -8.30 14.46
N LYS A 116 -13.57 -9.36 13.74
CA LYS A 116 -12.18 -9.84 13.68
C LYS A 116 -11.43 -9.14 12.56
N PHE A 117 -10.23 -8.71 12.85
CA PHE A 117 -9.30 -8.06 11.92
C PHE A 117 -7.99 -8.86 11.95
N GLY A 118 -7.49 -9.26 10.79
CA GLY A 118 -6.24 -10.00 10.66
C GLY A 118 -5.20 -9.18 9.92
N PHE A 119 -3.94 -9.57 10.10
CA PHE A 119 -2.81 -9.11 9.31
C PHE A 119 -2.16 -10.33 8.67
N ASP A 120 -1.84 -10.25 7.39
CA ASP A 120 -1.09 -11.31 6.71
C ASP A 120 0.42 -11.04 6.77
N GLY A 121 0.79 -9.78 6.91
CA GLY A 121 2.12 -9.30 7.24
C GLY A 121 2.02 -7.88 7.79
N PHE A 122 3.14 -7.31 8.21
CA PHE A 122 3.25 -5.89 8.48
C PHE A 122 4.71 -5.44 8.47
N PHE A 123 4.92 -4.15 8.19
CA PHE A 123 6.12 -3.39 8.54
C PHE A 123 5.86 -2.56 9.80
N ASN A 124 6.84 -2.53 10.72
CA ASN A 124 6.78 -1.69 11.91
C ASN A 124 7.88 -0.63 11.88
N ALA A 125 7.49 0.64 11.69
CA ALA A 125 8.42 1.77 11.66
C ALA A 125 9.23 1.94 12.96
N TYR A 126 8.72 1.46 14.10
CA TYR A 126 9.44 1.58 15.37
C TYR A 126 10.71 0.72 15.40
N ASP A 127 10.83 -0.33 14.58
CA ASP A 127 12.06 -1.11 14.43
C ASP A 127 13.22 -0.30 13.81
N GLN A 128 12.93 0.88 13.28
CA GLN A 128 13.92 1.82 12.74
C GLN A 128 14.40 2.86 13.76
N LEU A 129 13.83 2.85 14.98
CA LEU A 129 14.23 3.70 16.08
C LEU A 129 15.15 2.95 17.04
N THR A 130 15.92 3.65 17.87
CA THR A 130 16.53 3.00 19.03
C THR A 130 15.45 2.55 20.02
N GLU A 131 15.71 1.53 20.83
CA GLU A 131 14.77 1.07 21.86
C GLU A 131 14.35 2.22 22.80
N ALA A 132 15.28 3.11 23.14
CA ALA A 132 14.98 4.29 23.95
C ALA A 132 13.94 5.22 23.28
N GLN A 133 14.11 5.49 21.98
CA GLN A 133 13.18 6.33 21.21
C GLN A 133 11.82 5.66 20.98
N ALA A 134 11.80 4.34 20.79
CA ALA A 134 10.54 3.59 20.68
C ALA A 134 9.79 3.60 22.03
N ALA A 135 10.50 3.42 23.14
CA ALA A 135 9.93 3.41 24.48
C ALA A 135 9.28 4.75 24.87
N GLU A 136 9.80 5.88 24.37
CA GLU A 136 9.16 7.21 24.53
C GLU A 136 7.72 7.25 23.97
N GLN A 137 7.41 6.37 23.02
CA GLN A 137 6.09 6.24 22.40
C GLN A 137 5.31 5.01 22.90
N SER A 138 5.77 4.40 24.00
CA SER A 138 5.21 3.13 24.53
C SER A 138 5.27 2.00 23.50
N GLN A 139 6.34 1.98 22.70
CA GLN A 139 6.63 0.96 21.68
C GLN A 139 7.95 0.26 22.00
N HIS A 140 8.23 -0.82 21.27
CA HIS A 140 9.52 -1.50 21.29
C HIS A 140 10.14 -1.50 19.89
N SER A 141 11.47 -1.62 19.85
CA SER A 141 12.25 -1.67 18.62
C SER A 141 13.17 -2.87 18.60
N ASN A 142 13.30 -3.49 17.42
CA ASN A 142 14.36 -4.43 17.13
C ASN A 142 15.61 -3.79 16.52
N GLU A 143 15.61 -2.48 16.29
CA GLU A 143 16.69 -1.67 15.71
C GLU A 143 17.23 -2.23 14.38
N ARG A 144 16.35 -2.79 13.54
CA ARG A 144 16.65 -3.57 12.34
C ARG A 144 15.63 -3.38 11.23
N ASN A 145 16.02 -3.72 10.01
CA ASN A 145 15.14 -3.78 8.85
C ASN A 145 14.32 -5.08 8.89
N ILE A 146 13.09 -5.00 9.38
CA ILE A 146 12.22 -6.17 9.59
C ILE A 146 10.96 -6.09 8.73
N VAL A 147 10.62 -7.24 8.12
CA VAL A 147 9.30 -7.52 7.55
C VAL A 147 8.68 -8.69 8.33
N TYR A 148 7.49 -8.49 8.87
CA TYR A 148 6.76 -9.52 9.61
C TYR A 148 5.79 -10.28 8.70
N VAL A 149 5.73 -11.59 8.86
CA VAL A 149 4.92 -12.49 8.03
C VAL A 149 4.10 -13.40 8.93
N ASN A 150 2.81 -13.51 8.65
CA ASN A 150 1.90 -14.31 9.47
C ASN A 150 2.06 -15.81 9.19
N ALA A 151 2.59 -16.52 10.18
CA ALA A 151 2.74 -17.98 10.17
C ALA A 151 1.39 -18.74 10.13
N LEU A 152 0.29 -18.08 10.47
CA LEU A 152 -1.06 -18.67 10.39
C LEU A 152 -1.60 -18.74 8.96
N GLN A 153 -0.90 -18.13 8.00
CA GLN A 153 -1.20 -18.22 6.58
C GLN A 153 -0.29 -19.24 5.87
N PRO A 154 -0.66 -19.72 4.66
CA PRO A 154 0.24 -20.50 3.81
C PRO A 154 1.43 -19.65 3.32
N VAL A 155 2.47 -19.54 4.15
CA VAL A 155 3.66 -18.68 3.94
C VAL A 155 4.38 -18.90 2.61
N ASN A 156 4.23 -20.06 1.97
CA ASN A 156 4.84 -20.38 0.68
C ASN A 156 3.97 -20.06 -0.54
N SER A 157 2.74 -19.57 -0.34
CA SER A 157 1.81 -19.21 -1.41
C SER A 157 2.24 -17.94 -2.16
N ASP A 158 1.78 -17.80 -3.41
CA ASP A 158 2.00 -16.56 -4.19
C ASP A 158 1.38 -15.34 -3.51
N TYR A 159 0.26 -15.53 -2.81
CA TYR A 159 -0.37 -14.49 -1.99
C TYR A 159 0.61 -13.96 -0.94
N MET A 160 1.19 -14.84 -0.12
CA MET A 160 2.12 -14.43 0.92
C MET A 160 3.43 -13.87 0.35
N ARG A 161 3.84 -14.26 -0.86
CA ARG A 161 4.96 -13.60 -1.57
C ARG A 161 4.61 -12.18 -1.95
N GLY A 162 3.39 -11.95 -2.42
CA GLY A 162 2.85 -10.61 -2.66
C GLY A 162 2.85 -9.76 -1.38
N VAL A 163 2.37 -10.32 -0.26
CA VAL A 163 2.41 -9.66 1.05
C VAL A 163 3.84 -9.27 1.43
N VAL A 164 4.84 -10.16 1.29
CA VAL A 164 6.23 -9.78 1.62
C VAL A 164 6.75 -8.65 0.72
N ALA A 165 6.41 -8.64 -0.58
CA ALA A 165 6.76 -7.52 -1.46
C ALA A 165 6.07 -6.21 -1.01
N HIS A 166 4.79 -6.27 -0.66
CA HIS A 166 4.05 -5.12 -0.13
C HIS A 166 4.69 -4.54 1.13
N GLU A 167 4.99 -5.39 2.12
CA GLU A 167 5.57 -4.95 3.40
C GLU A 167 7.04 -4.52 3.27
N LEU A 168 7.80 -5.17 2.37
CA LEU A 168 9.14 -4.71 2.02
C LEU A 168 9.11 -3.32 1.41
N ASN A 169 8.11 -3.03 0.58
CA ASN A 169 7.94 -1.70 0.02
C ASN A 169 7.81 -0.64 1.10
N HIS A 170 6.96 -0.88 2.11
CA HIS A 170 6.82 0.03 3.25
C HIS A 170 8.14 0.27 3.97
N LEU A 171 8.94 -0.77 4.19
CA LEU A 171 10.28 -0.63 4.76
C LEU A 171 11.20 0.24 3.88
N ILE A 172 11.19 0.03 2.56
CA ILE A 172 12.00 0.82 1.62
C ILE A 172 11.56 2.28 1.60
N THR A 173 10.27 2.53 1.41
CA THR A 173 9.69 3.87 1.29
C THR A 173 9.81 4.66 2.58
N HIS A 174 9.76 4.01 3.75
CA HIS A 174 10.02 4.64 5.04
C HIS A 174 11.39 5.35 5.10
N GLY A 175 12.39 4.80 4.42
CA GLY A 175 13.72 5.41 4.32
C GLY A 175 13.86 6.51 3.28
N GLN A 176 12.83 6.79 2.48
CA GLN A 176 12.91 7.74 1.36
C GLN A 176 12.34 9.12 1.67
N TYR A 177 11.55 9.30 2.73
CA TYR A 177 10.94 10.58 3.08
C TYR A 177 11.44 11.13 4.43
N ASP A 178 11.40 12.45 4.59
CA ASP A 178 11.93 13.15 5.77
C ASP A 178 10.93 13.16 6.94
N GLY A 179 10.62 11.97 7.46
CA GLY A 179 9.78 11.78 8.65
C GLY A 179 8.52 12.65 8.64
N GLU A 180 8.28 13.41 9.70
CA GLU A 180 7.13 14.31 9.82
C GLU A 180 7.20 15.54 8.89
N ALA A 181 8.39 15.97 8.47
CA ALA A 181 8.57 17.16 7.63
C ALA A 181 8.10 16.93 6.19
N ASN A 182 8.16 15.68 5.70
CA ASN A 182 7.67 15.30 4.36
C ASN A 182 7.03 13.90 4.36
N ALA A 183 6.18 13.60 5.35
CA ALA A 183 5.55 12.29 5.49
C ALA A 183 4.85 11.86 4.19
N LEU A 184 5.01 10.59 3.82
CA LEU A 184 4.26 9.98 2.72
C LEU A 184 2.82 9.75 3.17
N ASP A 185 1.85 10.24 2.40
CA ASP A 185 0.43 10.03 2.70
C ASP A 185 0.11 8.53 2.76
N PRO A 186 -0.67 8.06 3.76
CA PRO A 186 -0.93 6.63 3.94
C PRO A 186 -1.45 5.94 2.69
N TRP A 187 -2.34 6.59 1.94
CA TRP A 187 -2.87 6.00 0.71
C TRP A 187 -1.84 5.89 -0.42
N LEU A 188 -0.90 6.84 -0.51
CA LEU A 188 0.21 6.70 -1.45
C LEU A 188 1.13 5.57 -1.01
N ASN A 189 1.39 5.44 0.30
CA ASN A 189 2.20 4.35 0.82
C ASN A 189 1.60 2.96 0.49
N GLU A 190 0.29 2.78 0.66
CA GLU A 190 -0.40 1.56 0.25
C GLU A 190 -0.38 1.37 -1.28
N MET A 191 -0.54 2.44 -2.07
CA MET A 191 -0.45 2.35 -3.53
C MET A 191 0.92 1.87 -4.01
N LEU A 192 2.00 2.29 -3.32
CA LEU A 192 3.35 1.82 -3.62
C LEU A 192 3.55 0.35 -3.23
N GLY A 193 2.95 -0.12 -2.13
CA GLY A 193 2.91 -1.54 -1.77
C GLY A 193 2.19 -2.39 -2.82
N GLU A 194 1.02 -1.95 -3.28
CA GLU A 194 0.27 -2.58 -4.37
C GLU A 194 1.07 -2.60 -5.69
N ALA A 195 1.81 -1.52 -5.97
CA ALA A 195 2.70 -1.45 -7.12
C ALA A 195 3.87 -2.43 -6.99
N ALA A 196 4.44 -2.61 -5.80
CA ALA A 196 5.50 -3.58 -5.53
C ALA A 196 5.03 -5.01 -5.83
N MET A 197 3.82 -5.38 -5.43
CA MET A 197 3.23 -6.68 -5.78
C MET A 197 3.14 -6.88 -7.30
N GLN A 198 2.73 -5.85 -8.06
CA GLN A 198 2.68 -5.91 -9.53
C GLN A 198 4.06 -6.01 -10.19
N LEU A 199 5.02 -5.20 -9.74
CA LEU A 199 6.37 -5.14 -10.28
C LEU A 199 7.14 -6.45 -10.08
N THR A 200 6.90 -7.10 -8.95
CA THR A 200 7.55 -8.36 -8.58
C THR A 200 6.87 -9.59 -9.18
N GLY A 201 5.68 -9.41 -9.78
CA GLY A 201 4.91 -10.48 -10.42
C GLY A 201 4.10 -11.34 -9.45
N TYR A 202 3.93 -10.90 -8.20
CA TYR A 202 3.17 -11.59 -7.15
C TYR A 202 1.87 -10.85 -6.79
N PHE A 203 1.29 -10.13 -7.75
CA PHE A 203 0.01 -9.48 -7.56
C PHE A 203 -1.13 -10.49 -7.43
N THR A 204 -1.81 -10.47 -6.29
CA THR A 204 -2.88 -11.43 -5.95
C THR A 204 -4.20 -10.78 -5.57
N ASP A 205 -4.26 -9.45 -5.53
CA ASP A 205 -5.39 -8.66 -4.99
C ASP A 205 -6.54 -8.47 -5.99
N ASN A 206 -6.73 -9.46 -6.87
CA ASN A 206 -7.77 -9.47 -7.89
C ASN A 206 -9.18 -9.27 -7.30
N ARG A 207 -9.45 -9.82 -6.11
CA ARG A 207 -10.74 -9.62 -5.44
C ARG A 207 -10.98 -8.15 -5.08
N HIS A 208 -9.94 -7.43 -4.66
CA HIS A 208 -10.04 -6.00 -4.35
C HIS A 208 -10.23 -5.20 -5.62
N VAL A 209 -9.51 -5.54 -6.69
CA VAL A 209 -9.68 -4.95 -8.03
C VAL A 209 -11.10 -5.17 -8.55
N ASP A 210 -11.62 -6.38 -8.49
CA ASP A 210 -12.98 -6.72 -8.94
C ASP A 210 -14.04 -5.95 -8.14
N ALA A 211 -13.86 -5.84 -6.83
CA ALA A 211 -14.74 -5.06 -5.97
C ALA A 211 -14.73 -3.58 -6.36
N TYR A 212 -13.55 -3.00 -6.63
CA TYR A 212 -13.44 -1.62 -7.09
C TYR A 212 -14.04 -1.41 -8.49
N ARG A 213 -13.81 -2.34 -9.43
CA ARG A 213 -14.41 -2.28 -10.78
C ARG A 213 -15.93 -2.39 -10.74
N ALA A 214 -16.49 -3.14 -9.81
CA ALA A 214 -17.93 -3.20 -9.58
C ALA A 214 -18.48 -1.92 -8.95
N HIS A 215 -17.63 -1.13 -8.29
CA HIS A 215 -17.99 0.06 -7.53
C HIS A 215 -17.00 1.22 -7.75
N THR A 216 -16.78 1.61 -9.01
CA THR A 216 -15.80 2.66 -9.34
C THR A 216 -16.17 4.03 -8.76
N GLU A 217 -17.41 4.21 -8.29
CA GLU A 217 -17.83 5.37 -7.50
C GLU A 217 -17.16 5.45 -6.12
N TRP A 218 -16.54 4.36 -5.64
CA TRP A 218 -15.80 4.37 -4.39
C TRP A 218 -14.55 5.24 -4.51
N PRO A 219 -14.26 6.04 -3.48
CA PRO A 219 -13.02 6.79 -3.42
C PRO A 219 -11.81 5.86 -3.30
N LEU A 220 -10.71 6.25 -3.96
CA LEU A 220 -9.42 5.54 -3.88
C LEU A 220 -8.92 5.46 -2.43
N ALA A 221 -9.10 6.53 -1.68
CA ALA A 221 -8.80 6.59 -0.26
C ALA A 221 -9.80 7.51 0.45
N VAL A 222 -10.12 7.18 1.70
CA VAL A 222 -10.71 8.15 2.64
C VAL A 222 -10.15 7.86 4.02
N MET A 223 -9.55 8.85 4.65
CA MET A 223 -8.96 8.73 6.00
C MET A 223 -9.90 8.07 7.04
N GLN A 224 -11.22 8.28 6.94
CA GLN A 224 -12.20 7.72 7.87
C GLN A 224 -12.85 6.38 7.43
N TYR A 225 -12.82 6.04 6.14
CA TYR A 225 -13.51 4.86 5.60
C TYR A 225 -12.56 3.78 5.09
N GLY A 226 -11.26 4.02 5.14
CA GLY A 226 -10.23 3.10 4.69
C GLY A 226 -9.76 3.39 3.27
N ILE A 227 -8.84 2.55 2.83
CA ILE A 227 -8.19 2.63 1.53
C ILE A 227 -8.80 1.57 0.62
N SER A 228 -9.01 1.91 -0.66
CA SER A 228 -9.43 0.95 -1.67
C SER A 228 -8.20 0.34 -2.32
N TYR A 229 -7.67 -0.76 -1.78
CA TYR A 229 -6.52 -1.47 -2.32
C TYR A 229 -6.64 -1.69 -3.83
N GLY A 230 -7.75 -2.28 -4.29
CA GLY A 230 -7.97 -2.50 -5.72
C GLY A 230 -8.04 -1.23 -6.57
N GLY A 231 -8.56 -0.13 -6.03
CA GLY A 231 -8.53 1.17 -6.71
C GLY A 231 -7.10 1.72 -6.81
N LEU A 232 -6.31 1.58 -5.75
CA LEU A 232 -4.90 1.96 -5.73
C LEU A 232 -4.05 1.08 -6.66
N SER A 233 -4.26 -0.23 -6.69
CA SER A 233 -3.56 -1.14 -7.60
C SER A 233 -3.82 -0.73 -9.06
N LEU A 234 -5.07 -0.37 -9.40
CA LEU A 234 -5.41 0.10 -10.75
C LEU A 234 -4.80 1.47 -11.07
N LEU A 235 -4.72 2.38 -10.11
CA LEU A 235 -4.03 3.66 -10.30
C LEU A 235 -2.53 3.42 -10.53
N ALA A 236 -1.89 2.56 -9.73
CA ALA A 236 -0.50 2.18 -9.92
C ALA A 236 -0.25 1.54 -11.29
N GLU A 237 -1.14 0.63 -11.73
CA GLU A 237 -1.08 0.01 -13.05
C GLU A 237 -1.14 1.07 -14.17
N TYR A 238 -2.09 2.00 -14.08
CA TYR A 238 -2.20 3.11 -15.04
C TYR A 238 -0.92 3.92 -15.12
N LEU A 239 -0.37 4.33 -13.98
CA LEU A 239 0.86 5.12 -13.93
C LEU A 239 2.04 4.37 -14.53
N MET A 240 2.24 3.10 -14.17
CA MET A 240 3.34 2.27 -14.66
C MET A 240 3.22 1.87 -16.13
N THR A 241 2.03 2.00 -16.74
CA THR A 241 1.78 1.65 -18.15
C THR A 241 1.76 2.87 -19.08
N HIS A 242 1.41 4.05 -18.57
CA HIS A 242 1.29 5.28 -19.38
C HIS A 242 2.46 6.24 -19.21
N TYR A 243 3.29 6.01 -18.20
CA TYR A 243 4.49 6.79 -17.92
C TYR A 243 5.70 5.87 -17.79
N ASP A 244 6.88 6.46 -17.66
CA ASP A 244 8.07 5.68 -17.30
C ASP A 244 7.82 5.02 -15.94
N ARG A 245 7.87 3.69 -15.94
CA ARG A 245 7.65 2.85 -14.76
C ARG A 245 8.55 3.24 -13.59
N ALA A 246 9.76 3.74 -13.84
CA ALA A 246 10.69 4.15 -12.78
C ALA A 246 10.15 5.35 -11.97
N LEU A 247 9.28 6.19 -12.55
CA LEU A 247 8.75 7.37 -11.87
C LEU A 247 7.93 7.03 -10.63
N ILE A 248 7.30 5.85 -10.55
CA ILE A 248 6.54 5.46 -9.37
C ILE A 248 7.43 5.40 -8.11
N GLY A 249 8.70 5.03 -8.27
CA GLY A 249 9.69 5.02 -7.21
C GLY A 249 10.10 6.40 -6.71
N HIS A 250 9.86 7.44 -7.51
CA HIS A 250 10.17 8.82 -7.13
C HIS A 250 9.09 9.46 -6.25
N LEU A 251 7.94 8.79 -6.05
CA LEU A 251 6.86 9.33 -5.21
C LEU A 251 7.25 9.42 -3.73
N ALA A 252 7.88 8.38 -3.17
CA ALA A 252 8.27 8.40 -1.76
C ALA A 252 9.23 9.57 -1.42
N PRO A 253 10.33 9.81 -2.16
CA PRO A 253 11.24 10.92 -1.88
C PRO A 253 10.76 12.30 -2.35
N ALA A 254 9.71 12.37 -3.18
CA ALA A 254 9.21 13.65 -3.67
C ALA A 254 8.58 14.49 -2.55
N GLN A 255 8.71 15.81 -2.70
CA GLN A 255 8.13 16.79 -1.79
C GLN A 255 6.66 17.05 -2.12
N GLY A 256 5.88 17.40 -1.10
CA GLY A 256 4.47 17.77 -1.21
C GLY A 256 3.53 16.71 -0.65
N ASP A 257 2.26 17.07 -0.52
CA ASP A 257 1.19 16.16 -0.13
C ASP A 257 0.63 15.40 -1.34
N GLY A 258 -0.11 14.33 -1.07
CA GLY A 258 -0.63 13.32 -2.00
C GLY A 258 -0.66 13.72 -3.48
N PHE A 259 -1.53 14.68 -3.81
CA PHE A 259 -1.75 15.11 -5.18
C PHE A 259 -0.66 16.04 -5.72
N ALA A 260 -0.14 16.95 -4.91
CA ALA A 260 0.96 17.82 -5.31
C ALA A 260 2.23 16.99 -5.61
N ARG A 261 2.46 15.95 -4.82
CA ARG A 261 3.53 14.97 -4.98
C ARG A 261 3.39 14.19 -6.29
N LEU A 262 2.21 13.63 -6.57
CA LEU A 262 1.92 13.00 -7.87
C LEU A 262 2.15 13.97 -9.04
N ALA A 263 1.60 15.18 -8.93
CA ALA A 263 1.71 16.17 -10.00
C ALA A 263 3.16 16.56 -10.30
N SER A 264 3.96 16.70 -9.25
CA SER A 264 5.39 17.00 -9.34
C SER A 264 6.16 15.88 -10.04
N VAL A 265 5.98 14.62 -9.60
CA VAL A 265 6.71 13.47 -10.14
C VAL A 265 6.35 13.19 -11.60
N TYR A 266 5.07 13.26 -11.95
CA TYR A 266 4.60 12.96 -13.31
C TYR A 266 4.60 14.18 -14.24
N GLY A 267 4.99 15.37 -13.74
CA GLY A 267 5.04 16.60 -14.53
C GLY A 267 3.69 17.04 -15.11
N GLN A 268 2.59 16.66 -14.45
CA GLN A 268 1.23 16.97 -14.89
C GLN A 268 0.39 17.51 -13.74
N PRO A 269 -0.53 18.47 -13.98
CA PRO A 269 -1.52 18.82 -12.98
C PRO A 269 -2.29 17.57 -12.52
N TRP A 270 -2.44 17.38 -11.21
CA TRP A 270 -3.08 16.18 -10.65
C TRP A 270 -4.47 15.95 -11.27
N ASN A 271 -5.24 17.02 -11.52
CA ASN A 271 -6.59 16.93 -12.08
C ASN A 271 -6.60 16.36 -13.50
N GLN A 272 -5.52 16.56 -14.26
CA GLN A 272 -5.36 15.98 -15.58
C GLN A 272 -4.94 14.50 -15.48
N LEU A 273 -3.98 14.17 -14.61
CA LEU A 273 -3.58 12.78 -14.36
C LEU A 273 -4.77 11.90 -13.97
N PHE A 274 -5.64 12.38 -13.07
CA PHE A 274 -6.86 11.68 -12.67
C PHE A 274 -7.94 11.65 -13.75
N ALA A 275 -8.06 12.69 -14.57
CA ALA A 275 -8.98 12.70 -15.70
C ALA A 275 -8.59 11.63 -16.74
N ASP A 276 -7.30 11.49 -17.00
CA ASP A 276 -6.77 10.50 -17.93
C ASP A 276 -6.83 9.09 -17.34
N TYR A 277 -6.54 8.92 -16.03
CA TYR A 277 -6.78 7.66 -15.30
C TYR A 277 -8.23 7.23 -15.38
N ALA A 278 -9.18 8.13 -15.11
CA ALA A 278 -10.60 7.82 -15.16
C ALA A 278 -11.01 7.38 -16.57
N ARG A 279 -10.52 8.09 -17.60
CA ARG A 279 -10.74 7.70 -19.00
C ARG A 279 -10.18 6.31 -19.29
N TRP A 280 -8.93 6.04 -18.89
CA TRP A 280 -8.31 4.72 -19.02
C TRP A 280 -9.16 3.64 -18.35
N LEU A 281 -9.60 3.88 -17.11
CA LEU A 281 -10.43 2.94 -16.36
C LEU A 281 -11.76 2.62 -17.09
N PHE A 282 -12.37 3.63 -17.74
CA PHE A 282 -13.58 3.45 -18.57
C PHE A 282 -13.31 2.74 -19.90
N GLU A 283 -12.15 2.98 -20.53
CA GLU A 283 -11.78 2.44 -21.83
C GLU A 283 -11.27 1.00 -21.75
N GLN A 284 -10.75 0.58 -20.59
CA GLN A 284 -10.45 -0.80 -20.30
C GLN A 284 -11.74 -1.63 -20.35
N LYS A 285 -11.99 -2.27 -21.49
CA LYS A 285 -12.87 -3.44 -21.54
C LYS A 285 -12.35 -4.43 -20.49
N PRO A 286 -13.20 -5.25 -19.84
CA PRO A 286 -12.71 -6.39 -19.07
C PRO A 286 -11.92 -7.30 -20.04
N GLY A 287 -10.60 -7.13 -20.05
CA GLY A 287 -9.75 -7.57 -21.15
C GLY A 287 -8.25 -7.31 -20.93
N SER A 288 -7.82 -6.86 -19.74
CA SER A 288 -6.47 -7.21 -19.28
C SER A 288 -6.44 -8.73 -19.10
N GLY A 289 -5.27 -9.38 -19.16
CA GLY A 289 -5.09 -10.85 -19.21
C GLY A 289 -5.61 -11.66 -18.01
N PHE A 290 -6.55 -11.11 -17.23
CA PHE A 290 -7.18 -11.67 -16.04
C PHE A 290 -8.69 -11.74 -16.30
N ALA A 291 -9.23 -12.95 -16.39
CA ALA A 291 -10.65 -13.19 -16.64
C ALA A 291 -11.47 -13.13 -15.33
N GLY A 292 -12.31 -12.10 -15.19
CA GLY A 292 -13.35 -11.95 -14.15
C GLY A 292 -13.79 -10.48 -14.07
N ALA A 293 -15.03 -10.04 -13.87
CA ALA A 293 -16.37 -10.64 -13.87
C ALA A 293 -17.33 -9.61 -14.54
N PRO A 294 -18.51 -10.00 -15.05
CA PRO A 294 -19.40 -9.06 -15.75
C PRO A 294 -19.98 -7.99 -14.81
N VAL A 295 -19.98 -6.74 -15.27
CA VAL A 295 -20.43 -5.58 -14.51
C VAL A 295 -21.96 -5.50 -14.50
N MET A 296 -22.55 -5.34 -13.32
CA MET A 296 -24.00 -5.13 -13.14
C MET A 296 -24.34 -3.66 -13.39
N VAL A 297 -25.04 -3.38 -14.48
CA VAL A 297 -25.40 -2.01 -14.88
C VAL A 297 -26.85 -1.74 -14.51
N ARG A 298 -27.09 -0.65 -13.76
CA ARG A 298 -28.45 -0.16 -13.48
C ARG A 298 -28.95 0.60 -14.70
N GLN A 299 -29.99 0.06 -15.33
CA GLN A 299 -30.63 0.72 -16.48
C GLN A 299 -31.49 1.91 -16.06
N PRO A 300 -31.80 2.83 -16.99
CA PRO A 300 -32.76 3.91 -16.77
C PRO A 300 -34.15 3.44 -16.28
N SER A 301 -34.51 2.19 -16.58
CA SER A 301 -35.74 1.51 -16.12
C SER A 301 -35.69 1.08 -14.65
N GLY A 302 -34.52 1.16 -13.99
CA GLY A 302 -34.30 0.67 -12.63
C GLY A 302 -33.99 -0.83 -12.54
N GLN A 303 -34.05 -1.58 -13.65
CA GLN A 303 -33.59 -2.97 -13.70
C GLN A 303 -32.06 -3.07 -13.75
N MET A 304 -31.52 -4.10 -13.10
CA MET A 304 -30.11 -4.45 -13.17
C MET A 304 -29.91 -5.46 -14.32
N GLN A 305 -28.98 -5.20 -15.23
CA GLN A 305 -28.60 -6.15 -16.29
C GLN A 305 -27.09 -6.30 -16.38
N LEU A 306 -26.64 -7.52 -16.71
CA LEU A 306 -25.25 -7.83 -17.06
C LEU A 306 -24.87 -7.08 -18.34
N GLY A 307 -23.96 -6.11 -18.22
CA GLY A 307 -23.46 -5.31 -19.33
C GLY A 307 -21.94 -5.44 -19.47
N PRO A 308 -21.38 -5.29 -20.68
CA PRO A 308 -19.93 -5.40 -20.92
C PRO A 308 -19.10 -4.22 -20.37
N SER A 309 -19.73 -3.24 -19.69
CA SER A 309 -19.11 -2.06 -19.06
C SER A 309 -20.18 -1.32 -18.25
N GLY A 310 -19.91 -0.94 -16.99
CA GLY A 310 -20.87 -0.21 -16.14
C GLY A 310 -20.56 1.27 -16.02
N VAL A 311 -21.42 2.10 -16.62
CA VAL A 311 -21.52 3.55 -16.42
C VAL A 311 -23.02 3.86 -16.32
N LEU A 312 -23.43 4.68 -15.35
CA LEU A 312 -24.79 5.20 -15.29
C LEU A 312 -24.97 6.24 -16.41
N TYR A 313 -26.01 6.09 -17.22
CA TYR A 313 -26.38 7.06 -18.26
C TYR A 313 -27.42 8.03 -17.71
N LEU A 314 -27.17 9.34 -17.76
CA LEU A 314 -28.21 10.36 -17.50
C LEU A 314 -28.44 11.21 -18.76
N PRO A 315 -29.72 11.37 -19.17
CA PRO A 315 -30.06 12.06 -20.41
C PRO A 315 -29.81 13.57 -20.29
N ALA A 316 -29.59 14.21 -21.45
CA ALA A 316 -29.50 15.66 -21.56
C ALA A 316 -30.73 16.33 -20.90
N GLY A 317 -30.48 17.21 -19.91
CA GLY A 317 -31.52 17.89 -19.12
C GLY A 317 -31.73 17.34 -17.70
N PHE A 318 -30.91 16.39 -17.24
CA PHE A 318 -30.95 15.91 -15.86
C PHE A 318 -30.62 17.04 -14.84
N SER A 319 -31.39 17.12 -13.74
CA SER A 319 -31.24 18.16 -12.72
C SER A 319 -30.46 17.65 -11.49
N PRO A 320 -29.32 18.27 -11.13
CA PRO A 320 -28.49 17.86 -9.99
C PRO A 320 -29.20 17.91 -8.62
N LYS A 321 -30.34 18.61 -8.52
CA LYS A 321 -31.15 18.69 -7.29
C LYS A 321 -31.79 17.35 -6.90
N LYS A 322 -31.86 16.37 -7.81
CA LYS A 322 -32.41 15.03 -7.54
C LYS A 322 -31.36 14.02 -7.06
N LEU A 323 -30.07 14.35 -7.15
CA LEU A 323 -29.00 13.59 -6.50
C LEU A 323 -28.81 14.16 -5.10
N SER A 324 -28.94 13.32 -4.07
CA SER A 324 -28.79 13.68 -2.65
C SER A 324 -27.33 13.99 -2.27
N ILE A 325 -26.70 14.94 -2.97
CA ILE A 325 -25.40 15.57 -2.62
C ILE A 325 -25.69 16.95 -2.02
N THR A 326 -26.79 17.05 -1.29
CA THR A 326 -27.20 18.26 -0.57
C THR A 326 -26.32 18.55 0.64
N SER A 327 -25.43 17.62 1.03
CA SER A 327 -24.60 17.80 2.22
C SER A 327 -23.19 18.33 1.95
N THR A 328 -22.66 18.28 0.71
CA THR A 328 -21.28 18.72 0.41
C THR A 328 -21.25 20.19 -0.04
N PRO A 329 -20.69 21.13 0.74
CA PRO A 329 -20.64 22.53 0.37
C PRO A 329 -19.88 22.75 -0.94
N LYS A 330 -20.36 23.66 -1.82
CA LYS A 330 -19.70 23.99 -3.09
C LYS A 330 -18.24 24.41 -2.93
N ALA A 331 -17.88 25.02 -1.81
CA ALA A 331 -16.52 25.42 -1.48
C ALA A 331 -15.55 24.23 -1.28
N CYS A 332 -16.07 23.01 -1.11
CA CYS A 332 -15.27 21.79 -0.94
C CYS A 332 -15.04 21.03 -2.26
N VAL A 333 -15.68 21.47 -3.36
CA VAL A 333 -15.44 20.92 -4.71
C VAL A 333 -14.33 21.75 -5.35
N GLN A 334 -13.11 21.21 -5.43
CA GLN A 334 -12.01 22.00 -6.00
C GLN A 334 -11.90 21.86 -7.52
N SER A 335 -12.43 20.80 -8.12
CA SER A 335 -12.53 20.73 -9.58
C SER A 335 -13.68 19.84 -10.06
N THR A 336 -14.21 20.20 -11.22
CA THR A 336 -15.15 19.42 -12.02
C THR A 336 -14.56 19.31 -13.42
N ASN A 337 -14.20 18.11 -13.84
CA ASN A 337 -13.71 17.88 -15.20
C ASN A 337 -14.77 17.12 -15.99
N VAL A 338 -15.18 17.67 -17.14
CA VAL A 338 -16.02 16.97 -18.10
C VAL A 338 -15.11 16.17 -19.02
N LEU A 339 -15.16 14.85 -18.89
CA LEU A 339 -14.47 13.92 -19.78
C LEU A 339 -15.32 13.77 -21.04
N ARG A 340 -14.81 14.29 -22.16
CA ARG A 340 -15.34 14.03 -23.49
C ARG A 340 -14.50 12.96 -24.15
N THR A 341 -15.08 11.82 -24.49
CA THR A 341 -14.38 10.81 -25.29
C THR A 341 -14.80 10.96 -26.75
N SER A 342 -13.81 11.09 -27.64
CA SER A 342 -14.01 11.10 -29.10
C SER A 342 -13.45 9.82 -29.71
N VAL A 343 -13.92 8.66 -29.23
CA VAL A 343 -13.51 7.38 -29.83
C VAL A 343 -14.45 7.03 -30.99
N VAL A 344 -13.81 6.91 -32.15
CA VAL A 344 -14.34 6.66 -33.49
C VAL A 344 -15.45 5.60 -33.51
N ARG A 345 -16.63 6.01 -34.02
CA ARG A 345 -17.87 5.27 -34.38
C ARG A 345 -19.06 5.27 -33.41
N ARG A 346 -19.04 5.96 -32.28
CA ARG A 346 -20.26 6.47 -31.64
C ARG A 346 -19.97 7.85 -31.05
N THR A 347 -20.54 8.87 -31.68
CA THR A 347 -20.50 10.25 -31.18
C THR A 347 -21.23 10.34 -29.84
N ASP A 348 -20.64 11.12 -28.93
CA ASP A 348 -21.26 11.79 -27.78
C ASP A 348 -21.47 10.97 -26.49
N LEU A 349 -20.37 10.50 -25.88
CA LEU A 349 -20.38 10.09 -24.47
C LEU A 349 -19.65 11.15 -23.62
N GLU A 350 -20.41 11.90 -22.80
CA GLU A 350 -19.88 12.80 -21.78
C GLU A 350 -19.93 12.10 -20.42
N ALA A 351 -18.77 11.98 -19.74
CA ALA A 351 -18.69 11.59 -18.35
C ALA A 351 -18.20 12.80 -17.53
N THR A 352 -18.65 12.97 -16.29
CA THR A 352 -18.15 14.04 -15.40
C THR A 352 -17.41 13.41 -14.23
N ALA A 353 -16.15 13.81 -14.02
CA ALA A 353 -15.40 13.46 -12.83
C ALA A 353 -15.51 14.61 -11.81
N LEU A 354 -15.88 14.28 -10.57
CA LEU A 354 -15.97 15.24 -9.47
C LEU A 354 -14.86 14.98 -8.46
N TRP A 355 -14.10 16.03 -8.14
CA TRP A 355 -13.07 15.94 -7.12
C TRP A 355 -13.37 16.84 -5.92
N VAL A 356 -13.30 16.23 -4.74
CA VAL A 356 -13.60 16.87 -3.46
C VAL A 356 -12.37 16.67 -2.57
N GLN A 357 -11.64 17.76 -2.30
CA GLN A 357 -10.61 17.79 -1.27
C GLN A 357 -11.13 18.66 -0.14
N SER A 358 -11.25 18.08 1.06
CA SER A 358 -11.65 18.85 2.23
C SER A 358 -10.42 19.30 3.02
N THR A 359 -9.94 20.50 2.73
CA THR A 359 -9.13 21.26 3.69
C THR A 359 -10.06 21.99 4.68
N PRO A 360 -9.65 22.27 5.93
CA PRO A 360 -10.43 23.18 6.80
C PRO A 360 -10.61 24.52 6.07
N PRO A 361 -11.85 25.06 5.94
CA PRO A 361 -12.99 24.97 6.87
C PRO A 361 -14.03 23.86 6.60
N CYS A 362 -13.86 23.01 5.59
CA CYS A 362 -14.85 21.95 5.29
C CYS A 362 -14.90 20.83 6.36
N ALA A 363 -13.77 20.60 7.05
CA ALA A 363 -13.62 19.70 8.19
C ALA A 363 -14.37 20.18 9.46
N ALA A 364 -14.35 21.49 9.71
CA ALA A 364 -14.86 22.09 10.95
C ALA A 364 -16.40 22.14 11.01
N ALA A 365 -17.09 22.18 9.87
CA ALA A 365 -18.55 22.25 9.84
C ALA A 365 -19.25 20.92 10.20
N ARG A 366 -18.51 19.79 10.24
CA ARG A 366 -19.04 18.46 10.56
C ARG A 366 -18.23 17.66 11.59
N GLY A 367 -17.11 18.20 12.09
CA GLY A 367 -16.24 17.48 13.03
C GLY A 367 -15.43 16.35 12.37
N GLU A 368 -15.28 16.37 11.05
CA GLU A 368 -14.57 15.33 10.28
C GLU A 368 -13.19 15.84 9.84
N THR A 369 -12.16 15.00 9.95
CA THR A 369 -10.79 15.28 9.47
C THR A 369 -10.66 15.11 7.95
N LYS A 370 -9.51 15.54 7.39
CA LYS A 370 -9.21 15.61 5.94
C LYS A 370 -9.80 14.44 5.11
N PHE A 371 -10.59 14.79 4.10
CA PHE A 371 -11.10 13.92 3.04
C PHE A 371 -10.29 14.16 1.75
N GLU A 372 -9.71 13.09 1.21
CA GLU A 372 -9.02 13.08 -0.08
C GLU A 372 -9.63 11.99 -0.94
N GLY A 373 -10.67 12.29 -1.72
CA GLY A 373 -11.43 11.26 -2.42
C GLY A 373 -11.82 11.65 -3.83
N PHE A 374 -11.69 10.68 -4.73
CA PHE A 374 -12.28 10.71 -6.06
C PHE A 374 -13.71 10.17 -5.96
N ILE A 375 -14.71 10.91 -6.43
CA ILE A 375 -16.06 10.37 -6.56
C ILE A 375 -16.41 10.43 -8.05
N LEU A 376 -16.50 9.27 -8.69
CA LEU A 376 -17.11 9.16 -10.01
C LEU A 376 -18.61 9.41 -9.85
N LYS A 377 -18.96 10.67 -9.98
CA LYS A 377 -20.33 11.11 -10.06
C LYS A 377 -20.71 11.23 -11.53
N SER A 378 -21.45 10.23 -12.04
CA SER A 378 -22.30 10.53 -13.20
C SER A 378 -23.22 11.68 -12.80
N LEU A 379 -23.11 12.80 -13.52
CA LEU A 379 -24.22 13.75 -13.61
C LEU A 379 -25.40 13.10 -14.25
#